data_AF-A0A1E1M048-F1
#
_entry.id   AF-A0A1E1M048-F1
#
_cell.length_a   1.000
_cell.length_b   1.000
_cell.length_c   1.000
_cell.angle_alpha   90.00
_cell.angle_beta   90.00
_cell.angle_gamma   90.00
#
_symmetry.space_group_name_H-M   'P 1'
#
loop_
_entity.id
_entity.type
_entity.pdbx_description
1 polymer ?
#
loop_
_entity_poly.entity_id
_entity_poly.type
_entity_poly.pdbx_seq_one_letter_code
_entity_poly.pdbx_strand_id
1 'polypeptide(L)'
;MANMANPWRSGGDGEVVGSGSGSGSGLDVNPMKLFDVAKHQGRVLYCAAPMVRYSKLAFRQTVANYGVDLTWTPMILAKEFNRSILARDSG
;
A
#
# COMPACT_ATOMS: atom_id res chain seq x y z
N MET A 1 -4.06 22.10 -7.10
CA MET A 1 -3.49 20.74 -7.18
C MET A 1 -4.61 19.76 -6.90
N ALA A 2 -4.92 18.86 -7.84
CA ALA A 2 -6.07 17.96 -7.73
C ALA A 2 -5.98 17.11 -6.46
N ASN A 3 -6.96 17.27 -5.58
CA ASN A 3 -7.22 16.35 -4.48
C ASN A 3 -7.74 15.04 -5.10
N MET A 4 -6.82 14.23 -5.61
CA MET A 4 -7.06 12.87 -6.09
C MET A 4 -7.18 11.96 -4.88
N ALA A 5 -8.25 12.12 -4.10
CA ALA A 5 -8.64 11.10 -3.15
C ALA A 5 -8.76 9.79 -3.95
N ASN A 6 -7.82 8.86 -3.71
CA ASN A 6 -7.81 7.56 -4.37
C ASN A 6 -9.25 7.01 -4.37
N PRO A 7 -9.89 6.76 -5.53
CA PRO A 7 -11.31 6.43 -5.59
C PRO A 7 -11.68 5.20 -4.74
N TRP A 8 -10.75 4.27 -4.52
CA TRP A 8 -10.92 3.12 -3.63
C TRP A 8 -10.74 3.43 -2.13
N ARG A 9 -10.37 4.66 -1.76
CA ARG A 9 -10.26 5.14 -0.38
C ARG A 9 -11.42 6.06 0.02
N SER A 10 -12.14 6.63 -0.96
CA SER A 10 -13.31 7.50 -0.73
C SER A 10 -14.61 6.73 -0.47
N GLY A 11 -14.51 5.53 0.10
CA GLY A 11 -15.63 4.83 0.70
C GLY A 11 -15.47 4.89 2.22
N GLY A 12 -16.14 5.84 2.86
CA GLY A 12 -16.82 5.45 4.09
C GLY A 12 -17.74 4.31 3.71
N ASP A 13 -17.65 3.19 4.43
CA ASP A 13 -18.60 2.09 4.33
C ASP A 13 -18.42 1.20 3.08
N GLY A 14 -17.32 0.44 3.05
CA GLY A 14 -17.41 -0.99 2.75
C GLY A 14 -17.79 -1.47 1.34
N GLU A 15 -17.80 -0.64 0.29
CA GLU A 15 -17.92 -1.16 -1.08
C GLU A 15 -16.53 -1.49 -1.66
N VAL A 16 -16.10 -2.71 -1.37
CA VAL A 16 -15.01 -3.38 -2.08
C VAL A 16 -15.52 -3.65 -3.49
N VAL A 17 -14.97 -2.98 -4.50
CA VAL A 17 -15.24 -3.34 -5.90
C VAL A 17 -14.60 -4.72 -6.12
N GLY A 18 -15.41 -5.74 -5.88
CA GLY A 18 -15.02 -7.12 -5.83
C GLY A 18 -16.26 -7.96 -5.62
N SER A 19 -16.96 -8.22 -6.72
CA SER A 19 -17.99 -9.26 -6.79
C SER A 19 -17.40 -10.57 -6.27
N GLY A 20 -17.72 -10.94 -5.03
CA GLY A 20 -17.19 -12.15 -4.40
C GLY A 20 -17.26 -12.09 -2.88
N SER A 21 -18.27 -12.76 -2.32
CA SER A 21 -18.52 -13.00 -0.90
C SER A 21 -17.29 -13.47 -0.10
N GLY A 22 -16.97 -12.80 1.01
CA GLY A 22 -16.14 -13.38 2.07
C GLY A 22 -15.37 -12.38 2.95
N SER A 23 -15.85 -12.21 4.19
CA SER A 23 -15.15 -11.77 5.41
C SER A 23 -13.79 -11.06 5.30
N GLY A 24 -13.77 -9.78 5.69
CA GLY A 24 -12.58 -8.95 5.77
C GLY A 24 -11.47 -9.49 6.69
N SER A 25 -10.26 -9.41 6.17
CA SER A 25 -9.08 -8.96 6.91
C SER A 25 -8.27 -8.13 5.91
N GLY A 26 -7.58 -7.07 6.35
CA GLY A 26 -6.71 -6.26 5.46
C GLY A 26 -5.58 -7.03 4.78
N LEU A 27 -5.53 -8.36 4.94
CA LEU A 27 -4.57 -9.30 4.40
C LEU A 27 -5.06 -10.00 3.12
N ASP A 28 -6.35 -9.90 2.74
CA ASP A 28 -6.88 -10.46 1.47
C ASP A 28 -6.75 -9.48 0.27
N VAL A 29 -5.86 -8.50 0.41
CA VAL A 29 -5.51 -7.60 -0.69
C VAL A 29 -4.50 -8.32 -1.57
N ASN A 30 -5.01 -9.08 -2.54
CA ASN A 30 -4.16 -9.58 -3.61
C ASN A 30 -3.62 -8.38 -4.41
N PRO A 31 -2.29 -8.15 -4.46
CA PRO A 31 -1.71 -6.98 -5.12
C PRO A 31 -2.00 -6.96 -6.63
N MET A 32 -2.35 -8.09 -7.24
CA MET A 32 -2.75 -8.15 -8.65
C MET A 32 -3.99 -7.33 -8.95
N LYS A 33 -4.94 -7.24 -8.00
CA LYS A 33 -6.18 -6.46 -8.17
C LYS A 33 -5.89 -4.97 -8.41
N LEU A 34 -4.77 -4.45 -7.89
CA LEU A 34 -4.37 -3.05 -8.10
C LEU A 34 -4.03 -2.76 -9.58
N PHE A 35 -3.48 -3.73 -10.29
CA PHE A 35 -3.18 -3.58 -11.72
C PHE A 35 -4.47 -3.52 -12.55
N ASP A 36 -5.48 -4.32 -12.21
CA ASP A 36 -6.79 -4.26 -12.86
C ASP A 36 -7.44 -2.90 -12.63
N VAL A 37 -7.44 -2.41 -11.39
CA VAL A 37 -7.95 -1.07 -11.03
C VAL A 37 -7.24 0.04 -11.82
N ALA A 38 -5.90 0.03 -11.88
CA ALA A 38 -5.14 1.02 -12.63
C ALA A 38 -5.45 0.97 -14.15
N LYS A 39 -5.58 -0.24 -14.71
CA LYS A 39 -5.94 -0.47 -16.11
C LYS A 39 -7.33 0.04 -16.45
N HIS A 40 -8.33 -0.22 -15.58
CA HIS A 40 -9.69 0.33 -15.74
C HIS A 40 -9.73 1.85 -15.67
N GLN A 41 -8.83 2.46 -14.90
CA GLN A 41 -8.68 3.91 -14.78
C GLN A 41 -7.84 4.52 -15.92
N GLY A 42 -7.31 3.70 -16.84
CA GLY A 42 -6.47 4.18 -17.95
C GLY A 42 -5.15 4.81 -17.50
N ARG A 43 -4.66 4.46 -16.31
CA ARG A 43 -3.41 5.01 -15.75
C ARG A 43 -2.42 3.92 -15.40
N VAL A 44 -1.16 4.32 -15.19
CA VAL A 44 -0.14 3.45 -14.63
C VAL A 44 -0.31 3.27 -13.12
N LEU A 45 0.20 2.16 -12.60
CA LEU A 45 0.30 1.93 -11.16
C LEU A 45 1.43 2.80 -10.59
N TYR A 46 1.12 3.61 -9.58
CA TYR A 46 2.08 4.44 -8.89
C TYR A 46 2.66 3.70 -7.69
N CYS A 47 3.98 3.55 -7.68
CA CYS A 47 4.68 2.75 -6.71
C CYS A 47 5.82 3.55 -6.06
N ALA A 48 5.95 3.49 -4.74
CA ALA A 48 7.05 4.11 -4.01
C ALA A 48 8.10 3.06 -3.62
N ALA A 49 9.23 3.05 -4.35
CA ALA A 49 10.34 2.10 -4.21
C ALA A 49 10.88 1.95 -2.77
N PRO A 50 11.53 0.81 -2.44
CA PRO A 50 12.18 0.62 -1.15
C PRO A 50 13.40 1.56 -1.01
N MET A 51 13.31 2.55 -0.13
CA MET A 51 14.37 3.51 0.16
C MET A 51 14.83 3.33 1.60
N VAL A 52 16.11 2.96 1.76
CA VAL A 52 16.71 2.80 3.09
C VAL A 52 16.61 4.13 3.84
N ARG A 53 16.24 4.07 5.12
CA ARG A 53 15.99 5.20 6.05
C ARG A 53 14.71 6.00 5.78
N TYR A 54 14.27 6.15 4.53
CA TYR A 54 13.13 7.00 4.15
C TYR A 54 11.78 6.28 4.18
N SER A 55 11.71 5.04 3.69
CA SER A 55 10.43 4.31 3.53
C SER A 55 9.82 3.80 4.86
N LYS A 56 10.01 4.50 5.99
CA LYS A 56 9.35 4.20 7.28
C LYS A 56 7.84 4.46 7.21
N LEU A 57 7.09 3.92 8.18
CA LEU A 57 5.63 4.00 8.24
C LEU A 57 5.06 5.38 7.94
N ALA A 58 5.56 6.43 8.60
CA ALA A 58 5.06 7.80 8.40
C ALA A 58 5.18 8.27 6.94
N PHE A 59 6.30 7.97 6.28
CA PHE A 59 6.50 8.31 4.87
C PHE A 59 5.54 7.53 3.98
N ARG A 60 5.39 6.22 4.20
CA ARG A 60 4.50 5.36 3.41
C ARG A 60 3.04 5.79 3.54
N GLN A 61 2.61 6.14 4.76
CA GLN A 61 1.27 6.70 5.00
C GLN A 61 1.07 8.03 4.25
N THR A 62 2.09 8.88 4.26
CA THR A 62 2.06 10.17 3.58
C THR A 62 1.89 9.96 2.07
N VAL A 63 2.79 9.22 1.43
CA VAL A 63 2.73 9.02 -0.04
C VAL A 63 1.49 8.25 -0.48
N ALA A 64 0.97 7.34 0.34
CA ALA A 64 -0.31 6.67 0.08
C ALA A 64 -1.49 7.66 0.07
N ASN A 65 -1.46 8.70 0.92
CA ASN A 65 -2.44 9.78 0.90
C ASN A 65 -2.27 10.72 -0.32
N TYR A 66 -1.10 10.74 -0.95
CA TYR A 66 -0.81 11.51 -2.16
C TYR A 66 -0.98 10.72 -3.47
N GLY A 67 -1.65 9.56 -3.43
CA GLY A 67 -2.03 8.81 -4.64
C GLY A 67 -1.06 7.71 -5.06
N VAL A 68 -0.13 7.30 -4.19
CA VAL A 68 0.64 6.07 -4.41
C VAL A 68 -0.22 4.85 -4.10
N ASP A 69 -0.26 3.88 -5.02
CA ASP A 69 -1.03 2.64 -4.88
C ASP A 69 -0.31 1.61 -4.02
N LEU A 70 1.01 1.53 -4.20
CA LEU A 70 1.85 0.49 -3.61
C LEU A 70 3.13 1.07 -3.01
N THR A 71 3.44 0.69 -1.78
CA THR A 71 4.62 1.15 -1.05
C THR A 71 5.37 -0.04 -0.49
N TRP A 72 6.71 0.03 -0.45
CA TRP A 72 7.53 -1.01 0.17
C TRP A 72 8.16 -0.52 1.46
N THR A 73 8.38 -1.45 2.39
CA THR A 73 9.22 -1.25 3.58
C THR A 73 10.66 -0.96 3.16
N PRO A 74 11.48 -0.31 4.02
CA PRO A 74 12.89 -0.18 3.73
C PRO A 74 13.53 -1.57 3.65
N MET A 75 14.67 -1.66 2.97
CA MET A 75 15.46 -2.90 2.95
C MET A 75 15.94 -3.24 4.38
N ILE A 76 15.59 -4.44 4.86
CA ILE A 76 15.99 -4.97 6.17
C ILE A 76 16.77 -6.26 5.95
N LEU A 77 17.94 -6.36 6.58
CA LEU A 77 18.74 -7.59 6.56
C LEU A 77 18.02 -8.70 7.33
N ALA A 78 17.90 -9.89 6.74
CA ALA A 78 17.20 -11.02 7.34
C ALA A 78 17.74 -11.38 8.75
N LYS A 79 19.06 -11.31 8.95
CA LYS A 79 19.69 -11.55 10.26
C LYS A 79 19.22 -10.55 11.33
N GLU A 80 19.08 -9.28 10.95
CA GLU A 80 18.61 -8.22 11.84
C GLU A 80 17.13 -8.36 12.14
N PHE A 81 16.34 -8.66 11.12
CA PHE A 81 14.90 -8.92 11.26
C PHE A 81 14.65 -10.02 12.30
N ASN A 82 15.43 -11.10 12.30
CA ASN A 82 15.24 -12.20 13.25
C ASN A 82 15.63 -11.85 14.70
N ARG A 83 16.68 -11.04 14.90
CA ARG A 83 17.28 -10.82 16.23
C ARG A 83 16.84 -9.55 16.96
N SER A 84 16.22 -8.60 16.25
CA SER A 84 15.91 -7.28 16.80
C SER A 84 14.45 -6.90 16.56
N ILE A 85 13.77 -6.42 17.60
CA ILE A 85 12.42 -5.88 17.47
C ILE A 85 12.44 -4.54 16.73
N LEU A 86 13.44 -3.70 17.00
CA LEU A 86 13.63 -2.43 16.30
C LEU A 86 13.79 -2.60 14.78
N ALA A 87 14.42 -3.71 14.36
CA ALA A 87 14.55 -4.04 12.95
C ALA A 87 13.22 -4.46 12.30
N ARG A 88 12.31 -5.09 13.05
CA ARG A 88 10.95 -5.45 12.59
C ARG A 88 10.06 -4.21 12.53
N ASP A 89 10.13 -3.38 13.56
CA ASP A 89 9.33 -2.15 13.69
C ASP A 89 9.82 -1.03 12.75
N SER A 90 10.94 -1.24 12.06
CA SER A 90 11.41 -0.34 11.00
C SER A 90 10.53 -0.38 9.74
N GLY A 91 9.64 -1.38 9.64
CA GLY A 91 8.74 -1.61 8.52
C GLY A 91 7.44 -0.84 8.58
#